data_AF-A0A191TIP0-F1
#
_entry.id   AF-A0A191TIP0-F1
#
_cell.length_a   1.000
_cell.length_b   1.000
_cell.length_c   1.000
_cell.angle_alpha   90.00
_cell.angle_beta   90.00
_cell.angle_gamma   90.00
#
_symmetry.space_group_name_H-M   'P 1'
#
loop_
_entity.id
_entity.type
_entity.pdbx_description
1 polymer ?
#
loop_
_entity_poly.entity_id
_entity_poly.type
_entity_poly.pdbx_seq_one_letter_code
_entity_poly.pdbx_strand_id
1 'polypeptide(L)' 'MEISSGGMACTVIDPKLVFAAALKSAASALLISHNHPSGNLLPSEADKKLTEKIKAGCKLPEINFLTT' A
#
# COMPACT_ATOMS: atom_id res chain seq x y z
N MET A 1 9.74 9.49 0.20
CA MET A 1 10.38 8.29 0.78
C MET A 1 9.98 7.13 -0.11
N GLU A 2 10.94 6.41 -0.68
CA GLU A 2 10.67 5.18 -1.42
C GLU A 2 10.41 4.06 -0.40
N ILE A 3 9.19 3.50 -0.39
CA ILE A 3 8.74 2.57 0.66
C ILE A 3 8.93 1.10 0.22
N SER A 4 9.13 0.87 -1.09
CA SER A 4 9.53 -0.43 -1.63
C SER A 4 10.02 -0.29 -3.07
N SER A 5 11.02 -1.08 -3.44
CA SER A 5 11.53 -1.24 -4.80
C SER A 5 11.34 -2.70 -5.24
N GLY A 6 10.61 -2.93 -6.33
CA GLY A 6 10.19 -4.28 -6.75
C GLY A 6 11.26 -5.07 -7.51
N GLY A 7 11.42 -6.34 -7.16
CA GLY A 7 12.07 -7.38 -7.97
C GLY A 7 11.04 -8.39 -8.50
N MET A 8 11.42 -9.20 -9.49
CA MET A 8 10.58 -10.05 -10.37
C MET A 8 9.48 -10.96 -9.73
N ALA A 9 9.33 -11.04 -8.41
CA ALA A 9 8.37 -11.97 -7.80
C ALA A 9 7.57 -11.45 -6.59
N CYS A 10 8.00 -10.40 -5.88
CA CYS A 10 7.20 -9.85 -4.78
C CYS A 10 7.78 -8.52 -4.29
N THR A 11 7.02 -7.44 -4.42
CA THR A 11 7.34 -6.17 -3.76
C THR A 11 6.93 -6.29 -2.30
N VAL A 12 7.89 -6.62 -1.42
CA VAL A 12 7.62 -6.75 0.02
C VAL A 12 7.50 -5.35 0.62
N ILE A 13 6.27 -4.86 0.73
CA ILE A 13 5.95 -3.68 1.55
C ILE A 13 5.76 -4.13 2.99
N ASP A 14 6.45 -3.48 3.92
CA ASP A 14 6.13 -3.57 5.34
C ASP A 14 5.05 -2.52 5.68
N PRO A 15 3.82 -2.92 6.05
CA PRO A 15 2.78 -1.97 6.45
C PRO A 15 3.21 -1.05 7.59
N LYS A 16 4.12 -1.47 8.48
CA LYS A 16 4.62 -0.62 9.56
C LYS A 16 5.33 0.62 9.04
N LEU A 17 6.12 0.48 7.96
CA LEU A 17 6.82 1.60 7.34
C LEU A 17 5.84 2.55 6.64
N VAL A 18 4.80 1.99 6.01
CA VAL A 18 3.71 2.77 5.39
C VAL A 18 3.01 3.63 6.44
N PHE A 19 2.57 3.02 7.55
CA PHE A 19 1.90 3.75 8.62
C PHE A 19 2.82 4.72 9.35
N ALA A 20 4.08 4.37 9.58
CA ALA A 20 5.05 5.29 10.18
C ALA A 20 5.26 6.54 9.31
N ALA A 21 5.32 6.38 7.98
CA ALA A 21 5.40 7.50 7.06
C ALA A 21 4.11 8.34 7.08
N ALA A 22 2.94 7.70 6.98
CA ALA A 22 1.64 8.38 6.99
C ALA A 22 1.41 9.20 8.27
N LEU A 23 1.69 8.60 9.43
CA LEU A 23 1.60 9.25 10.74
C LEU A 23 2.60 10.40 10.88
N LYS A 24 3.86 10.21 10.45
CA LYS A 24 4.86 11.30 10.46
C LYS A 24 4.45 12.48 9.58
N SER A 25 3.73 12.22 8.49
CA SER A 25 3.22 13.28 7.60
C SER A 25 1.89 13.89 8.05
N ALA A 26 1.30 13.44 9.16
CA ALA A 26 -0.06 13.81 9.57
C ALA A 26 -1.07 13.64 8.42
N ALA A 27 -0.96 12.54 7.67
CA ALA A 27 -1.78 12.31 6.48
C ALA A 27 -3.26 12.11 6.87
N SER A 28 -4.16 12.81 6.20
CA SER A 28 -5.62 12.61 6.34
C SER A 28 -6.12 11.39 5.56
N ALA A 29 -5.38 10.97 4.54
CA ALA A 29 -5.73 9.85 3.70
C ALA A 29 -4.49 9.12 3.16
N LEU A 30 -4.67 7.83 2.83
CA LEU A 30 -3.68 6.96 2.23
C LEU A 30 -4.22 6.39 0.91
N LEU A 31 -3.41 6.46 -0.14
CA LEU A 31 -3.67 5.83 -1.44
C LEU A 31 -2.49 4.92 -1.78
N ILE A 32 -2.78 3.73 -2.31
CA ILE A 32 -1.75 2.78 -2.76
C ILE A 32 -1.99 2.45 -4.22
N SER A 33 -0.92 2.46 -5.00
CA SER A 33 -0.93 2.02 -6.39
C SER A 33 0.13 0.94 -6.59
N HIS A 34 -0.22 -0.04 -7.41
CA HIS A 34 0.67 -1.12 -7.83
C HIS A 34 0.99 -0.91 -9.30
N ASN A 35 2.27 -0.87 -9.63
CA ASN A 35 2.70 -0.81 -11.02
C ASN A 35 3.08 -2.21 -11.50
N HIS A 36 2.48 -2.66 -12.61
CA HIS A 36 2.86 -3.89 -13.29
C HIS A 36 3.60 -3.55 -14.59
N PRO A 37 4.94 -3.66 -14.63
CA PRO A 37 5.73 -3.40 -15.84
C PRO A 37 5.37 -4.30 -17.02
N SER A 38 4.72 -5.44 -16.75
CA SER A 38 4.19 -6.36 -17.76
C SER A 38 3.00 -5.81 -18.54
N GLY A 39 2.39 -4.70 -18.09
CA GLY A 39 1.19 -4.12 -18.70
C GLY A 39 -0.13 -4.82 -18.31
N ASN A 40 -0.08 -5.90 -17.52
CA ASN A 40 -1.27 -6.55 -17.02
C ASN A 40 -1.89 -5.74 -15.86
N LEU A 41 -3.02 -5.08 -16.11
CA LEU A 41 -3.72 -4.27 -15.11
C LEU A 41 -4.54 -5.09 -14.11
N LEU A 42 -4.63 -6.41 -14.29
CA LEU A 42 -5.33 -7.27 -13.34
C LEU A 42 -4.49 -7.41 -12.05
N PRO A 43 -5.02 -7.00 -10.89
CA PRO A 43 -4.32 -7.14 -9.63
C PRO A 43 -4.13 -8.62 -9.29
N SER A 44 -2.94 -8.98 -8.83
CA SER A 44 -2.68 -10.33 -8.34
C SER A 44 -3.41 -10.57 -7.00
N GLU A 45 -3.55 -11.83 -6.61
CA GLU A 45 -4.08 -12.16 -5.27
C GLU A 45 -3.20 -11.60 -4.14
N ALA A 46 -1.90 -11.41 -4.39
CA ALA A 46 -1.01 -10.77 -3.43
C ALA A 46 -1.32 -9.28 -3.26
N ASP A 47 -1.57 -8.56 -4.37
CA ASP A 47 -1.94 -7.15 -4.34
C ASP A 47 -3.26 -6.93 -3.60
N LYS A 48 -4.27 -7.78 -3.86
CA LYS A 48 -5.57 -7.72 -3.17
C LYS A 48 -5.41 -7.93 -1.66
N LYS A 49 -4.67 -8.97 -1.26
CA LYS A 49 -4.42 -9.25 0.17
C LYS A 49 -3.67 -8.13 0.86
N LEU A 50 -2.67 -7.54 0.20
CA LEU A 50 -1.92 -6.41 0.74
C LEU A 50 -2.81 -5.17 0.88
N THR A 51 -3.61 -4.87 -0.14
CA THR A 51 -4.56 -3.75 -0.14
C THR A 51 -5.54 -3.87 1.02
N GLU A 52 -6.16 -5.03 1.21
CA GLU A 52 -7.10 -5.27 2.32
C GLU A 52 -6.42 -5.18 3.69
N LYS A 53 -5.19 -5.70 3.82
CA LYS A 53 -4.42 -5.61 5.06
C LYS A 53 -4.14 -4.15 5.44
N ILE A 54 -3.76 -3.31 4.49
CA ILE A 54 -3.48 -1.90 4.75
C ILE A 54 -4.78 -1.13 5.03
N LYS A 55 -5.83 -1.36 4.24
CA LYS A 55 -7.15 -0.77 4.47
C LYS A 55 -7.68 -1.07 5.87
N ALA A 56 -7.54 -2.30 6.33
CA ALA A 56 -7.90 -2.68 7.70
C ALA A 56 -7.04 -1.95 8.75
N GLY A 57 -5.73 -1.82 8.51
CA GLY A 57 -4.80 -1.11 9.40
C GLY A 57 -5.07 0.40 9.50
N CYS A 58 -5.59 1.03 8.45
CA CYS A 58 -5.94 2.46 8.44
C CYS A 58 -7.05 2.83 9.43
N LYS A 59 -7.88 1.86 9.87
CA LYS A 59 -8.99 2.09 10.80
C LYS A 59 -8.54 2.57 12.18
N LEU A 60 -7.40 2.05 12.67
CA LEU A 60 -6.92 2.35 14.02
C LEU A 60 -6.36 3.77 14.18
N PRO A 61 -5.54 4.30 13.24
CA PRO A 61 -5.12 5.70 13.27
C PRO A 61 -6.13 6.68 12.63
N GLU A 62 -7.34 6.22 12.27
CA GLU A 62 -8.39 7.02 11.63
C GLU A 62 -7.94 7.72 10.32
N ILE A 63 -7.08 7.05 9.54
CA ILE A 63 -6.64 7.54 8.23
C ILE A 63 -7.61 7.03 7.17
N ASN A 64 -8.12 7.91 6.31
CA ASN A 64 -9.01 7.48 5.23
C ASN A 64 -8.25 6.69 4.17
N PHE A 65 -8.68 5.47 3.87
CA PHE A 65 -8.12 4.69 2.76
C PHE A 65 -8.89 5.00 1.47
N LEU A 66 -8.19 5.54 0.47
CA LEU A 66 -8.76 5.84 -0.85
C LEU A 66 -8.57 4.63 -1.77
N THR A 67 -9.55 4.36 -2.63
CA THR A 67 -9.46 3.33 -3.68
C THR A 67 -9.62 4.01 -5.04
N THR A 68 -8.78 3.63 -6.00
CA THR A 68 -8.97 3.93 -7.43
C THR A 68 -9.75 2.83 -8.12
#